data_AF-A0A961ALK0-F1
#
_entry.id   AF-A0A961ALK0-F1
#
_cell.length_a   1.000
_cell.length_b   1.000
_cell.length_c   1.000
_cell.angle_alpha   90.00
_cell.angle_beta   90.00
_cell.angle_gamma   90.00
#
_symmetry.space_group_name_H-M   'P 1'
#
loop_
_entity.id
_entity.type
_entity.pdbx_description
1 polymer ?
#
loop_
_entity_poly.entity_id
_entity_poly.type
_entity_poly.pdbx_seq_one_letter_code
_entity_poly.pdbx_strand_id
1 'polypeptide(L)' 'MARPSNNFDSTSLTISVTPQIKVYLEDLTTKGTFGCSAQEAVRFILSKAIDDMLNTGALERRKFKIEGGKVSVADD' A
#
# COMPACT_ATOMS: atom_id res chain seq x y z
N MET A 1 -23.68 -10.58 19.65
CA MET A 1 -23.12 -10.76 18.29
C MET A 1 -21.67 -10.33 18.33
N ALA A 2 -20.72 -11.26 18.35
CA ALA A 2 -19.30 -10.93 18.28
C ALA A 2 -19.01 -10.42 16.87
N ARG A 3 -18.63 -9.14 16.74
CA ARG A 3 -18.14 -8.59 15.48
C ARG A 3 -16.89 -9.38 15.10
N PRO A 4 -16.82 -10.05 13.93
CA PRO A 4 -15.62 -10.74 13.53
C PRO A 4 -14.47 -9.72 13.51
N SER A 5 -13.46 -9.94 14.35
CA SER A 5 -12.25 -9.13 14.35
C SER A 5 -11.46 -9.49 13.09
N ASN A 6 -11.74 -8.80 11.99
CA ASN A 6 -10.80 -8.70 10.86
C ASN A 6 -9.58 -7.89 11.35
N ASN A 7 -8.80 -8.46 12.26
CA ASN A 7 -7.49 -7.97 12.61
C ASN A 7 -6.55 -8.41 11.48
N PHE A 8 -6.61 -7.68 10.36
CA PHE A 8 -5.50 -7.70 9.43
C PHE A 8 -4.32 -7.01 10.13
N ASP A 9 -3.21 -7.71 10.27
CA ASP A 9 -1.98 -7.11 10.79
C ASP A 9 -1.51 -6.04 9.80
N SER A 10 -1.69 -4.78 10.19
CA SER A 10 -1.11 -3.66 9.47
C SER A 10 0.40 -3.68 9.68
N THR A 11 1.16 -3.96 8.62
CA THR A 11 2.63 -3.91 8.67
C THR A 11 3.09 -2.47 8.44
N SER A 12 3.83 -1.92 9.40
CA SER A 12 4.45 -0.61 9.25
C SER A 12 5.69 -0.69 8.36
N LEU A 13 5.81 0.21 7.38
CA LEU A 13 6.96 0.32 6.49
C LEU A 13 7.59 1.71 6.65
N THR A 14 8.89 1.78 6.91
CA THR A 14 9.65 3.04 6.88
C THR A 14 10.32 3.21 5.53
N ILE A 15 10.09 4.34 4.87
CA ILE A 15 10.72 4.67 3.58
C ILE A 15 11.59 5.92 3.71
N SER A 16 12.74 5.89 3.06
CA SER A 16 13.60 7.07 2.89
C SER A 16 13.33 7.68 1.53
N VAL A 17 13.03 8.98 1.50
CA VAL A 17 12.74 9.73 0.28
C VAL A 17 13.62 10.97 0.22
N THR A 18 13.85 11.46 -0.99
CA THR A 18 14.56 12.74 -1.16
C THR A 18 13.68 13.91 -0.67
N PRO A 19 14.28 15.05 -0.28
CA PRO A 19 13.52 16.22 0.17
C PRO A 19 12.51 16.71 -0.87
N GLN A 20 12.84 16.61 -2.15
CA GLN A 20 11.95 17.01 -3.25
C GLN A 20 10.67 16.16 -3.28
N ILE A 21 10.80 14.84 -3.12
CA ILE A 21 9.65 13.93 -3.10
C ILE A 21 8.76 14.24 -1.88
N LYS A 22 9.36 14.52 -0.73
CA LYS A 22 8.60 14.89 0.47
C LYS A 22 7.69 16.11 0.23
N VAL A 23 8.21 17.16 -0.41
CA VAL A 23 7.43 18.35 -0.74
C VAL A 23 6.26 18.02 -1.67
N TYR A 24 6.49 17.22 -2.71
CA TYR A 24 5.40 16.82 -3.61
C TYR A 24 4.35 15.95 -2.90
N LEU A 25 4.74 15.07 -1.98
CA LEU A 25 3.80 14.28 -1.19
C LEU A 25 2.95 15.16 -0.29
N GLU A 26 3.54 16.18 0.34
CA GLU A 26 2.80 17.17 1.13
C GLU A 26 1.83 17.98 0.24
N ASP A 27 2.26 18.40 -0.95
CA ASP A 27 1.40 19.11 -1.91
C ASP A 27 0.22 18.26 -2.41
N LEU A 28 0.40 16.94 -2.54
CA LEU A 28 -0.68 16.04 -2.94
C LEU A 28 -1.74 15.89 -1.84
N THR A 29 -1.34 16.01 -0.58
CA THR A 29 -2.26 16.00 0.56
C THR A 29 -2.99 17.33 0.72
N THR A 30 -2.31 18.47 0.51
CA THR A 30 -2.95 19.80 0.60
C THR A 30 -3.98 20.04 -0.50
N LYS A 31 -3.78 19.45 -1.68
CA LYS A 31 -4.77 19.46 -2.78
C LYS A 31 -6.00 18.58 -2.52
N GLY A 32 -6.02 17.82 -1.41
CA GLY A 32 -7.17 17.04 -0.95
C GLY A 32 -7.48 15.77 -1.74
N THR A 33 -6.57 15.34 -2.63
CA THR A 33 -6.81 14.21 -3.55
C THR A 33 -6.25 12.88 -3.04
N PHE A 34 -5.25 12.90 -2.16
CA PHE A 34 -4.48 11.71 -1.75
C PHE A 34 -4.51 11.41 -0.24
N GLY A 35 -5.54 11.87 0.47
CA GLY A 35 -5.72 11.66 1.91
C GLY A 35 -5.25 12.84 2.77
N CYS A 36 -5.12 12.61 4.07
CA CYS A 36 -4.85 13.64 5.08
C CYS A 36 -3.37 13.68 5.53
N SER A 37 -2.53 12.74 5.04
CA SER A 37 -1.12 12.66 5.44
C SER A 37 -0.23 12.16 4.30
N ALA A 38 1.06 12.55 4.33
CA ALA A 38 2.02 12.14 3.31
C ALA A 38 2.14 10.60 3.23
N GLN A 39 1.96 9.90 4.35
CA GLN A 39 1.97 8.45 4.43
C GLN A 39 0.78 7.82 3.67
N GLU A 40 -0.41 8.41 3.78
CA GLU A 40 -1.58 7.97 3.01
C GLU A 40 -1.40 8.24 1.52
N ALA A 41 -0.85 9.39 1.17
CA ALA A 41 -0.56 9.72 -0.23
C ALA A 41 0.42 8.73 -0.85
N VAL A 42 1.50 8.42 -0.13
CA VAL A 42 2.46 7.37 -0.52
C VAL A 42 1.77 6.03 -0.69
N ARG A 43 0.92 5.62 0.26
CA ARG A 43 0.20 4.34 0.17
C ARG A 43 -0.64 4.27 -1.10
N PHE A 44 -1.39 5.32 -1.41
CA PHE A 44 -2.25 5.34 -2.58
C PHE A 44 -1.46 5.29 -3.90
N ILE A 45 -0.38 6.06 -3.98
CA ILE A 45 0.51 6.07 -5.16
C ILE A 45 1.18 4.70 -5.34
N LEU A 46 1.67 4.09 -4.26
CA LEU A 46 2.28 2.76 -4.31
C LEU A 46 1.29 1.69 -4.75
N SER A 47 0.06 1.70 -4.22
CA SER A 47 -0.97 0.76 -4.65
C SER A 47 -1.23 0.87 -6.15
N LYS A 48 -1.44 2.09 -6.66
CA LYS A 48 -1.66 2.31 -8.09
C LYS A 48 -0.46 1.87 -8.94
N ALA A 49 0.75 2.21 -8.53
CA ALA A 49 1.96 1.82 -9.24
C ALA A 49 2.14 0.29 -9.30
N ILE A 50 1.83 -0.42 -8.21
CA ILE A 50 1.85 -1.89 -8.18
C ILE A 50 0.81 -2.46 -9.15
N ASP A 51 -0.42 -1.94 -9.13
CA ASP A 51 -1.48 -2.39 -10.05
C ASP A 51 -1.10 -2.16 -11.51
N ASP A 52 -0.53 -1.00 -11.84
CA ASP A 52 -0.04 -0.69 -13.19
C ASP A 52 1.11 -1.64 -13.61
N MET A 53 2.03 -1.96 -12.71
CA MET A 53 3.11 -2.92 -12.96
C MET A 53 2.59 -4.36 -13.14
N LEU A 54 1.53 -4.75 -12.43
CA LEU A 54 0.87 -6.04 -12.61
C LEU A 54 0.12 -6.11 -13.95
N ASN A 55 -0.47 -5.00 -14.40
CA ASN A 55 -1.21 -4.93 -15.65
C ASN A 55 -0.29 -4.87 -16.88
N THR A 56 0.88 -4.26 -16.75
CA THR A 56 1.91 -4.22 -17.80
C THR A 56 2.73 -5.52 -17.89
N GLY A 57 2.58 -6.43 -16.93
CA GLY A 57 3.34 -7.68 -16.86
C GLY A 57 4.77 -7.52 -16.35
N ALA A 58 5.15 -6.33 -15.86
CA ALA A 58 6.45 -6.10 -15.21
C ALA A 58 6.54 -6.80 -13.83
N LEU A 59 5.38 -7.09 -13.22
CA LEU A 59 5.26 -7.90 -12.02
C LEU A 59 4.32 -9.08 -12.29
N GLU A 60 4.69 -10.25 -11.77
CA GLU A 60 3.83 -11.43 -11.79
C GLU A 60 2.79 -11.34 -10.67
N ARG A 61 1.52 -11.62 -11.00
CA ARG A 61 0.45 -11.68 -10.00
C ARG A 61 0.68 -12.89 -9.09
N ARG A 62 1.07 -12.63 -7.85
CA ARG A 62 1.18 -13.67 -6.82
C ARG A 62 -0.20 -13.97 -6.24
N LYS A 63 -0.53 -15.26 -6.10
CA LYS A 63 -1.67 -15.69 -5.30
C LYS A 63 -1.25 -15.58 -3.84
N PHE A 64 -2.05 -14.89 -3.03
CA PHE A 64 -1.81 -14.79 -1.60
C PHE A 64 -2.74 -15.76 -0.86
N LYS A 65 -2.19 -16.56 0.03
CA LYS A 65 -2.97 -17.36 1.00
C LYS A 65 -3.06 -16.57 2.29
N ILE A 66 -4.27 -16.51 2.85
CA ILE A 66 -4.52 -15.88 4.14
C ILE A 66 -4.75 -17.01 5.14
N GLU A 67 -3.75 -17.27 5.98
CA GLU A 67 -3.85 -18.26 7.06
C GLU A 67 -3.63 -17.56 8.40
N GLY A 68 -4.62 -17.63 9.29
CA GLY A 68 -4.51 -17.13 10.66
C GLY A 68 -4.13 -15.65 10.80
N GLY A 69 -4.53 -14.78 9.86
CA GLY A 69 -4.24 -13.34 9.88
C GLY A 69 -2.90 -12.94 9.25
N LYS A 70 -2.11 -13.90 8.75
CA LYS A 70 -0.86 -13.65 8.03
C LYS A 70 -1.04 -13.88 6.54
N VAL A 71 -0.45 -12.99 5.74
CA VAL A 71 -0.41 -13.10 4.29
C VAL A 71 0.85 -13.86 3.90
N SER A 72 0.69 -15.07 3.36
CA SER A 72 1.78 -15.85 2.76
C SER A 72 1.64 -15.87 1.23
N VAL A 73 2.76 -15.91 0.52
CA VAL A 73 2.75 -16.18 -0.93
C VAL A 73 2.34 -17.65 -1.09
N ALA A 74 1.31 -17.90 -1.89
CA ALA A 74 0.96 -19.25 -2.26
C ALA A 74 1.97 -19.71 -3.33
N ASP A 75 3.00 -20.43 -2.91
CA ASP A 75 3.74 -21.30 -3.82
C ASP A 75 2.74 -22.35 -4.38
N ASP A 76 2.73 -22.48 -5.71
CA ASP A 76 1.95 -23.46 -6.45
C ASP A 76 2.58 -24.86 -6.28
#